data_AF-A0A818F8R8-F1
#
_entry.id   AF-A0A818F8R8-F1
#
_cell.length_a   1.000
_cell.length_b   1.000
_cell.length_c   1.000
_cell.angle_alpha   90.00
_cell.angle_beta   90.00
_cell.angle_gamma   90.00
#
_symmetry.space_group_name_H-M   'P 1'
#
loop_
_entity.id
_entity.type
_entity.pdbx_description
1 polymer ?
#
loop_
_entity_poly.entity_id
_entity_poly.type
_entity_poly.pdbx_seq_one_letter_code
_entity_poly.pdbx_strand_id
1 'polypeptide(L)'
;MHLPPLLSSAFPLPPMGYIELFSDDNIRQNNKILQPPPPPIEGPYELFGVYVNGIDNSEPIIHPLAAQQIQRVDTRSDDYKDSGNITLREQKLNEIELLFTNIHYLINELRPHQACETLRIILEKQKQQREKSSEKLYSFLNRIVDVLNSTVYSLNDPVPKDSN
;
A
#
# COMPACT_ATOMS: atom_id res chain seq x y z
N MET A 1 5.85 -30.95 -44.46
CA MET A 1 6.62 -30.71 -43.22
C MET A 1 6.14 -29.39 -42.65
N HIS A 2 5.25 -29.42 -41.65
CA HIS A 2 4.62 -28.22 -41.08
C HIS A 2 5.36 -27.89 -39.78
N LEU A 3 6.02 -26.74 -39.72
CA LEU A 3 6.70 -26.28 -38.50
C LEU A 3 5.62 -25.85 -37.48
N PRO A 4 5.70 -26.24 -36.20
CA PRO A 4 4.73 -25.79 -35.22
C PRO A 4 4.81 -24.26 -35.04
N PRO A 5 3.68 -23.59 -34.72
CA PRO A 5 3.68 -22.16 -34.48
C PRO A 5 4.56 -21.85 -33.26
N LEU A 6 5.48 -20.90 -33.42
CA LEU A 6 6.23 -20.31 -32.32
C LEU A 6 5.23 -19.83 -31.26
N LEU A 7 5.41 -20.31 -30.03
CA LEU A 7 4.71 -19.81 -28.85
C LEU A 7 5.06 -18.32 -28.72
N SER A 8 4.21 -17.44 -29.28
CA SER A 8 4.29 -16.01 -29.07
C SER A 8 3.82 -15.74 -27.64
N SER A 9 4.75 -15.42 -26.74
CA SER A 9 4.38 -14.96 -25.40
C SER A 9 3.63 -13.64 -25.53
N ALA A 10 2.48 -13.51 -24.86
CA ALA A 10 1.71 -12.27 -24.81
C ALA A 10 2.43 -11.13 -24.06
N PHE A 11 3.55 -11.43 -23.42
CA PHE A 11 4.35 -10.46 -22.67
C PHE A 11 5.63 -10.10 -23.43
N PRO A 12 6.04 -8.82 -23.39
CA PRO A 12 7.29 -8.40 -24.01
C PRO A 12 8.46 -9.15 -23.37
N LEU A 13 9.50 -9.41 -24.16
CA LEU A 13 10.76 -9.89 -23.60
C LEU A 13 11.25 -8.86 -22.57
N PRO A 14 11.79 -9.33 -21.44
CA PRO A 14 12.32 -8.43 -20.46
C PRO A 14 13.45 -7.60 -21.10
N PRO A 15 13.73 -6.40 -20.60
CA PRO A 15 14.81 -5.57 -21.10
C PRO A 15 16.18 -6.27 -21.02
N MET A 16 16.57 -6.98 -22.09
CA MET A 16 17.74 -7.86 -22.08
C MET A 16 19.04 -7.12 -21.77
N GLY A 17 19.17 -5.86 -22.21
CA GLY A 17 20.33 -5.02 -21.92
C GLY A 17 20.56 -4.73 -20.43
N TYR A 18 19.53 -4.80 -19.59
CA TYR A 18 19.68 -4.68 -18.14
C TYR A 18 20.05 -6.02 -17.49
N ILE A 19 19.47 -7.13 -17.97
CA ILE A 19 19.68 -8.47 -17.38
C ILE A 19 21.16 -8.89 -17.43
N GLU A 20 21.85 -8.60 -18.54
CA GLU A 20 23.27 -8.95 -18.71
C GLU A 20 24.18 -8.32 -17.66
N LEU A 21 23.76 -7.20 -17.05
CA LEU A 21 24.51 -6.48 -16.02
C LEU A 21 24.43 -7.15 -14.64
N PHE A 22 23.43 -8.01 -14.40
CA PHE A 22 23.20 -8.70 -13.12
C PHE A 22 23.77 -10.13 -13.09
N SER A 23 24.99 -10.31 -13.60
CA SER A 23 25.74 -11.56 -13.42
C SER A 23 26.34 -11.64 -12.00
N ASP A 24 26.50 -12.85 -11.46
CA ASP A 24 27.04 -13.07 -10.10
C ASP A 24 28.39 -12.37 -9.86
N ASP A 25 29.28 -12.37 -10.86
CA ASP A 25 30.57 -11.67 -10.78
C ASP A 25 30.42 -10.15 -10.68
N ASN A 26 29.45 -9.55 -11.39
CA ASN A 26 29.19 -8.11 -11.33
C ASN A 26 28.58 -7.71 -9.98
N ILE A 27 27.75 -8.57 -9.39
CA ILE A 27 27.13 -8.36 -8.08
C ILE A 27 28.21 -8.38 -6.99
N ARG A 28 29.13 -9.36 -7.05
CA ARG A 28 30.23 -9.50 -6.09
C ARG A 28 31.23 -8.34 -6.15
N GLN A 29 31.44 -7.76 -7.34
CA GLN A 29 32.38 -6.66 -7.54
C GLN A 29 31.78 -5.28 -7.22
N ASN A 30 30.46 -5.17 -7.01
CA ASN A 30 29.69 -3.96 -6.66
C ASN A 30 29.89 -2.71 -7.55
N ASN A 31 30.77 -2.76 -8.55
CA ASN A 31 31.15 -1.64 -9.42
C ASN A 31 30.37 -1.60 -10.75
N LYS A 32 29.50 -2.59 -11.00
CA LYS A 32 28.73 -2.72 -12.26
C LYS A 32 27.22 -2.87 -12.05
N ILE A 33 26.74 -2.89 -10.81
CA ILE A 33 25.31 -2.89 -10.52
C ILE A 33 24.78 -1.49 -10.84
N LEU A 34 23.79 -1.40 -11.72
CA LEU A 34 23.11 -0.13 -11.97
C LEU A 34 22.41 0.31 -10.67
N GLN A 35 22.69 1.54 -10.26
CA GLN A 35 21.87 2.21 -9.26
C GLN A 35 20.43 2.30 -9.78
N PRO A 36 19.40 2.22 -8.90
CA PRO A 36 18.03 2.45 -9.31
C PRO A 36 17.93 3.75 -10.11
N PRO A 37 17.14 3.79 -11.19
CA PRO A 37 16.95 5.04 -11.91
C PRO A 37 16.52 6.11 -10.90
N PRO A 38 17.05 7.35 -11.01
CA PRO A 38 16.62 8.43 -10.15
C PRO A 38 15.10 8.57 -10.25
N PRO A 39 14.40 8.94 -9.16
CA PRO A 39 12.98 9.25 -9.24
C PRO A 39 12.74 10.25 -10.38
N PRO A 40 11.61 10.20 -11.10
CA PRO A 40 11.27 11.22 -12.07
C PRO A 40 11.16 12.57 -11.34
N ILE A 41 12.18 13.42 -11.47
CA ILE A 41 12.25 14.70 -10.75
C ILE A 41 11.55 15.81 -11.56
N GLU A 42 11.45 15.67 -12.89
CA GLU A 42 10.91 16.71 -13.77
C GLU A 42 10.12 16.10 -14.94
N GLY A 43 8.93 16.67 -15.19
CA GLY A 43 8.10 16.38 -16.37
C GLY A 43 6.87 15.49 -16.12
N PRO A 44 5.90 15.51 -17.04
CA PRO A 44 4.75 14.61 -16.99
C PRO A 44 5.22 13.16 -17.18
N TYR A 45 4.81 12.26 -16.29
CA TYR A 45 5.03 10.83 -16.42
C TYR A 45 3.69 10.08 -16.52
N GLU A 46 3.63 9.03 -17.32
CA GLU A 46 2.42 8.23 -17.46
C GLU A 46 2.34 7.17 -16.35
N LEU A 47 1.28 7.23 -15.56
CA LEU A 47 0.97 6.26 -14.51
C LEU A 47 -0.41 5.66 -14.78
N PHE A 48 -0.46 4.36 -15.08
CA PHE A 48 -1.71 3.66 -15.43
C PHE A 48 -2.52 4.31 -16.57
N GLY A 49 -1.86 4.83 -17.60
CA GLY A 49 -2.52 5.49 -18.73
C GLY A 49 -2.86 6.96 -18.48
N VAL A 50 -2.46 7.54 -17.34
CA VAL A 50 -2.73 8.93 -16.97
C VAL A 50 -1.42 9.71 -16.88
N TYR A 51 -1.36 10.86 -17.55
CA TYR A 51 -0.22 11.77 -17.42
C TYR A 51 -0.28 12.49 -16.08
N VAL A 52 0.69 12.23 -15.22
CA VAL A 52 0.88 12.87 -13.91
C VAL A 52 2.00 13.90 -14.05
N ASN A 53 1.70 15.17 -13.81
CA ASN A 53 2.71 16.22 -13.72
C ASN A 53 3.49 16.03 -12.41
N GLY A 54 4.82 15.87 -12.47
CA GLY A 54 5.64 15.52 -11.30
C GLY A 54 5.55 16.49 -10.11
N ILE A 55 5.83 15.95 -8.90
CA ILE A 55 6.14 16.53 -7.56
C ILE A 55 5.28 17.69 -7.01
N ASP A 56 4.48 18.36 -7.81
CA ASP A 56 3.48 19.31 -7.35
C ASP A 56 2.41 18.48 -6.64
N ASN A 57 2.51 18.33 -5.31
CA ASN A 57 1.49 17.69 -4.46
C ASN A 57 0.13 18.43 -4.52
N SER A 58 -0.10 19.28 -5.52
CA SER A 58 -1.35 19.95 -5.83
C SER A 58 -2.34 19.01 -6.50
N GLU A 59 -1.88 18.01 -7.25
CA GLU A 59 -2.78 17.05 -7.91
C GLU A 59 -2.94 15.76 -7.09
N PRO A 60 -4.18 15.33 -6.82
CA PRO A 60 -4.43 14.09 -6.10
C PRO A 60 -3.97 12.89 -6.93
N ILE A 61 -3.09 12.05 -6.34
CA ILE A 61 -2.57 10.79 -6.93
C ILE A 61 -3.67 9.91 -7.52
N ILE A 62 -4.87 9.96 -6.94
CA ILE A 62 -6.04 9.23 -7.42
C ILE A 62 -7.00 10.24 -8.05
N HIS A 63 -6.96 10.31 -9.39
CA HIS A 63 -7.89 11.12 -10.16
C HIS A 63 -9.31 10.52 -10.13
N PRO A 64 -10.37 11.35 -10.23
CA PRO A 64 -11.73 10.85 -10.40
C PRO A 64 -11.84 9.96 -11.63
N LEU A 65 -12.69 8.91 -11.57
CA LEU A 65 -12.90 7.94 -12.65
C LEU A 65 -13.22 8.60 -14.01
N ALA A 66 -13.92 9.73 -13.99
CA ALA A 66 -14.22 10.51 -15.18
C ALA A 66 -12.96 11.06 -15.89
N ALA A 67 -11.94 11.46 -15.13
CA ALA A 67 -10.66 11.91 -15.67
C ALA A 67 -9.82 10.75 -16.27
N GLN A 68 -10.10 9.51 -15.86
CA GLN A 68 -9.48 8.30 -16.38
C GLN A 68 -10.21 7.73 -17.61
N GLN A 69 -11.13 8.51 -18.21
CA GLN A 69 -11.99 8.07 -19.32
C GLN A 69 -12.84 6.84 -18.99
N ILE A 70 -12.98 6.49 -17.70
CA ILE A 70 -13.86 5.42 -17.27
C ILE A 70 -15.26 6.02 -17.26
N GLN A 71 -16.01 5.74 -18.32
CA GLN A 71 -17.40 6.12 -18.42
C GLN A 71 -18.17 5.55 -17.23
N ARG A 72 -18.90 6.42 -16.53
CA ARG A 72 -19.96 5.97 -15.65
C ARG A 72 -20.93 5.17 -16.52
N VAL A 73 -21.31 3.98 -16.08
CA VAL A 73 -22.43 3.25 -16.67
C VAL A 73 -23.68 4.07 -16.36
N ASP A 74 -24.00 5.00 -17.24
CA ASP A 74 -25.24 5.76 -17.14
C ASP A 74 -26.37 4.79 -17.53
N THR A 75 -27.26 4.47 -16.60
CA THR A 75 -28.44 3.64 -16.88
C THR A 75 -29.54 4.48 -17.52
N ARG A 76 -29.19 5.25 -18.55
CA ARG A 76 -30.15 6.04 -19.32
C ARG A 76 -30.25 5.47 -20.72
N SER A 77 -31.27 4.63 -20.89
CA SER A 77 -31.84 4.30 -22.18
C SER A 77 -32.23 5.62 -22.88
N ASP A 78 -31.45 5.99 -23.89
CA ASP A 78 -31.77 7.06 -24.82
C ASP A 78 -33.02 6.66 -25.61
N ASP A 79 -34.15 7.33 -25.31
CA ASP A 79 -35.26 7.52 -26.25
C ASP A 79 -36.20 8.57 -25.65
N TYR A 80 -35.89 9.86 -25.79
CA TYR A 80 -36.91 10.91 -25.91
C TYR A 80 -36.31 12.11 -26.64
N LYS A 81 -36.45 12.09 -27.97
CA LYS A 81 -36.38 13.29 -28.80
C LYS A 81 -37.66 14.08 -28.58
N ASP A 82 -37.59 15.23 -27.93
CA ASP A 82 -38.29 16.43 -28.41
C ASP A 82 -37.68 17.70 -27.79
N SER A 83 -37.18 18.54 -28.67
CA SER A 83 -36.60 19.84 -28.38
C SER A 83 -37.69 20.85 -28.03
N GLY A 84 -37.66 21.42 -26.82
CA GLY A 84 -38.41 22.65 -26.53
C GLY A 84 -38.74 22.91 -25.07
N ASN A 85 -38.68 21.92 -24.20
CA ASN A 85 -38.88 22.11 -22.78
C ASN A 85 -38.12 21.02 -22.03
N ILE A 86 -37.02 21.37 -21.36
CA ILE A 86 -36.36 20.43 -20.44
C ILE A 86 -37.44 19.97 -19.48
N THR A 87 -37.81 18.70 -19.55
CA THR A 87 -38.92 18.20 -18.74
C THR A 87 -38.55 18.37 -17.27
N LEU A 88 -39.53 18.59 -16.39
CA LEU A 88 -39.28 18.64 -14.94
C LEU A 88 -38.48 17.41 -14.45
N ARG A 89 -38.68 16.27 -15.14
CA ARG A 89 -37.91 15.04 -14.95
C ARG A 89 -36.42 15.25 -15.25
N GLU A 90 -36.06 15.81 -16.39
CA GLU A 90 -34.67 16.10 -16.76
C GLU A 90 -34.01 17.13 -15.83
N GLN A 91 -34.74 18.15 -15.39
CA GLN A 91 -34.23 19.09 -14.38
C GLN A 91 -33.89 18.35 -13.06
N LYS A 92 -34.81 17.49 -12.59
CA LYS A 92 -34.59 16.68 -11.39
C LYS A 92 -33.44 15.69 -11.54
N LEU A 93 -33.25 15.14 -12.74
CA LEU A 93 -32.13 14.25 -13.03
C LEU A 93 -30.79 15.00 -12.98
N ASN A 94 -30.74 16.20 -13.56
CA ASN A 94 -29.54 17.04 -13.50
C ASN A 94 -29.23 17.49 -12.06
N GLU A 95 -30.25 17.79 -11.24
CA GLU A 95 -30.07 18.06 -9.82
C GLU A 95 -29.47 16.87 -9.06
N ILE A 96 -29.94 15.65 -9.36
CA ILE A 96 -29.43 14.41 -8.76
C ILE A 96 -28.00 14.13 -9.22
N GLU A 97 -27.69 14.33 -10.50
CA GLU A 97 -26.33 14.18 -11.03
C GLU A 97 -25.34 15.14 -10.35
N LEU A 98 -25.75 16.40 -10.19
CA LEU A 98 -24.97 17.40 -9.46
C LEU A 98 -24.77 16.99 -7.99
N LEU A 99 -25.83 16.48 -7.34
CA LEU A 99 -25.73 15.96 -5.97
C LEU A 99 -24.68 14.83 -5.88
N PHE A 100 -24.71 13.87 -6.80
CA PHE A 100 -23.71 12.79 -6.82
C PHE A 100 -22.29 13.33 -7.04
N THR A 101 -22.12 14.31 -7.93
CA THR A 101 -20.81 14.95 -8.19
C THR A 101 -20.28 15.63 -6.92
N ASN A 102 -21.14 16.37 -6.22
CA ASN A 102 -20.80 17.03 -4.97
C ASN A 102 -20.48 16.02 -3.87
N ILE A 103 -21.23 14.92 -3.75
CA ILE A 103 -20.94 13.84 -2.79
C ILE A 103 -19.58 13.21 -3.08
N HIS A 104 -19.26 12.94 -4.35
CA HIS A 104 -17.96 12.40 -4.72
C HIS A 104 -16.82 13.36 -4.38
N TYR A 105 -17.00 14.66 -4.63
CA TYR A 105 -16.02 15.68 -4.24
C TYR A 105 -15.79 15.70 -2.73
N LEU A 106 -16.86 15.71 -1.93
CA LEU A 106 -16.77 15.71 -0.47
C LEU A 106 -16.09 14.45 0.08
N ILE A 107 -16.39 13.27 -0.48
CA ILE A 107 -15.71 12.02 -0.11
C ILE A 107 -14.22 12.11 -0.45
N ASN A 108 -13.88 12.68 -1.61
CA ASN A 108 -12.50 12.84 -2.03
C ASN A 108 -11.72 13.79 -1.09
N GLU A 109 -12.32 14.92 -0.71
CA GLU A 109 -11.74 15.88 0.22
C GLU A 109 -11.53 15.29 1.63
N LEU A 110 -12.36 14.31 2.03
CA LEU A 110 -12.23 13.64 3.32
C LEU A 110 -11.14 12.55 3.36
N ARG A 111 -10.64 12.09 2.21
CA ARG A 111 -9.67 10.97 2.14
C ARG A 111 -8.36 11.22 2.89
N PRO A 112 -7.72 12.40 2.82
CA PRO A 112 -6.51 12.69 3.58
C PRO A 112 -6.76 12.58 5.09
N HIS A 113 -7.90 13.07 5.58
CA HIS A 113 -8.27 12.95 6.99
C HIS A 113 -8.49 11.47 7.39
N GLN A 114 -9.20 10.69 6.58
CA GLN A 114 -9.39 9.24 6.83
C GLN A 114 -8.07 8.47 6.91
N ALA A 115 -7.11 8.80 6.04
CA ALA A 115 -5.78 8.19 6.07
C ALA A 115 -5.05 8.52 7.38
N CYS A 116 -5.11 9.78 7.84
CA CYS A 116 -4.54 10.20 9.11
C CYS A 116 -5.18 9.49 10.31
N GLU A 117 -6.50 9.37 10.36
CA GLU A 117 -7.19 8.64 11.43
C GLU A 117 -6.82 7.14 11.42
N THR A 118 -6.71 6.54 10.22
CA THR A 118 -6.26 5.16 10.06
C THR A 118 -4.84 4.98 10.59
N LEU A 119 -3.92 5.90 10.26
CA LEU A 119 -2.55 5.89 10.76
C LEU A 119 -2.49 6.05 12.28
N ARG A 120 -3.30 6.94 12.86
CA ARG A 120 -3.40 7.12 14.31
C ARG A 120 -3.75 5.79 15.00
N ILE A 121 -4.79 5.11 14.52
CA ILE A 121 -5.24 3.83 15.09
C ILE A 121 -4.15 2.75 14.96
N ILE A 122 -3.47 2.68 13.82
CA ILE A 122 -2.36 1.74 13.61
C ILE A 122 -1.24 2.00 14.63
N LEU A 123 -0.85 3.25 14.82
CA LEU A 123 0.21 3.63 15.76
C LEU A 123 -0.17 3.36 17.22
N GLU A 124 -1.43 3.61 17.61
CA GLU A 124 -1.94 3.25 18.93
C GLU A 124 -1.87 1.74 19.16
N LYS A 125 -2.28 0.93 18.18
CA LYS A 125 -2.19 -0.52 18.26
C LYS A 125 -0.74 -1.00 18.40
N GLN A 126 0.19 -0.41 17.64
CA GLN A 126 1.62 -0.71 17.75
C GLN A 126 2.18 -0.35 19.12
N LYS A 127 1.80 0.81 19.68
CA LYS A 127 2.19 1.20 21.04
C LYS A 127 1.72 0.16 22.07
N GLN A 128 0.44 -0.20 22.05
CA GLN A 128 -0.12 -1.21 22.96
C GLN A 128 0.58 -2.57 22.83
N GLN A 129 0.93 -2.98 21.61
CA GLN A 129 1.64 -4.24 21.38
C GLN A 129 3.06 -4.22 21.97
N ARG A 130 3.76 -3.08 21.87
CA ARG A 130 5.08 -2.90 22.48
C ARG A 130 5.02 -2.93 24.00
N GLU A 131 4.04 -2.26 24.60
CA GLU A 131 3.82 -2.26 26.06
C GLU A 131 3.57 -3.69 26.56
N LYS A 132 2.65 -4.43 25.93
CA LYS A 132 2.37 -5.84 26.28
C LYS A 132 3.59 -6.75 26.12
N SER A 133 4.42 -6.51 25.10
CA SER A 133 5.64 -7.29 24.87
C SER A 133 6.66 -7.00 25.96
N SER A 134 6.81 -5.73 26.35
CA SER A 134 7.67 -5.30 27.46
C SER A 134 7.24 -5.93 28.78
N GLU A 135 5.95 -5.87 29.13
CA GLU A 135 5.40 -6.49 30.34
C GLU A 135 5.68 -8.00 30.40
N LYS A 136 5.56 -8.71 29.28
CA LYS A 136 5.92 -10.13 29.19
C LYS A 136 7.41 -10.37 29.40
N LEU A 137 8.28 -9.52 28.87
CA LEU A 137 9.72 -9.64 29.09
C LEU A 137 10.06 -9.44 30.57
N TYR A 138 9.45 -8.45 31.24
CA TYR A 138 9.64 -8.24 32.67
C TYR A 138 9.14 -9.42 33.51
N SER A 139 8.00 -10.02 33.17
CA SER A 139 7.50 -11.20 33.90
C SER A 139 8.42 -12.41 33.73
N PHE A 140 9.01 -12.60 32.53
CA PHE A 140 10.02 -13.63 32.32
C PHE A 140 11.29 -13.38 33.14
N LEU A 141 11.78 -12.14 33.18
CA LEU A 141 12.97 -11.79 33.97
C LEU A 141 12.74 -12.07 35.45
N ASN A 142 11.60 -11.64 36.01
CA ASN A 142 11.26 -11.93 37.40
C ASN A 142 11.26 -13.44 37.68
N ARG A 143 10.68 -14.24 36.78
CA ARG A 143 10.67 -15.69 36.93
C ARG A 143 12.07 -16.32 36.85
N ILE A 144 12.94 -15.80 35.98
CA ILE A 144 14.34 -16.25 35.91
C ILE A 144 15.07 -15.93 37.22
N VAL A 145 14.88 -14.73 37.76
CA VAL A 145 15.44 -14.31 39.05
C VAL A 145 14.96 -15.24 40.18
N ASP A 146 13.66 -15.57 40.23
CA ASP A 146 13.11 -16.49 41.22
C ASP A 146 13.75 -17.89 41.14
N VAL A 147 13.94 -18.40 39.93
CA VAL A 147 14.57 -19.71 39.70
C VAL A 147 16.05 -19.70 40.10
N LEU A 148 16.79 -18.64 39.76
CA LEU A 148 18.19 -18.48 40.16
C LEU A 148 18.31 -18.41 41.68
N ASN A 149 17.48 -17.59 42.34
CA ASN A 149 17.45 -17.49 43.79
C ASN A 149 17.15 -18.85 44.42
N SER A 150 16.13 -19.57 43.94
CA SER A 150 15.80 -20.93 44.41
C SER A 150 16.99 -21.89 44.29
N THR A 151 17.69 -21.86 43.14
CA THR A 151 18.88 -22.70 42.92
C THR A 151 20.03 -22.34 43.87
N VAL A 152 20.27 -21.05 44.09
CA VAL A 152 21.26 -20.56 45.06
C VAL A 152 20.91 -21.02 46.48
N TYR A 153 19.64 -20.95 46.88
CA TYR A 153 19.19 -21.47 48.18
C TYR A 153 19.47 -22.97 48.32
N SER A 154 19.17 -23.77 47.29
CA SER A 154 19.46 -25.22 47.31
C SER A 154 20.95 -25.57 47.33
N LEU A 155 21.81 -24.73 46.74
CA LEU A 155 23.26 -24.94 46.77
C LEU A 155 23.90 -24.55 48.12
N ASN A 156 23.28 -23.63 48.86
CA ASN A 156 23.77 -23.17 50.16
C ASN A 156 23.26 -24.03 51.33
N ASP A 157 22.46 -25.08 51.06
CA ASP A 157 22.06 -26.03 52.09
C ASP A 157 23.29 -26.83 52.54
N PRO A 158 23.69 -26.79 53.83
CA PRO A 158 24.80 -27.58 54.31
C PRO A 158 24.42 -29.06 54.19
N VAL A 159 25.18 -29.81 53.38
CA VAL A 159 25.11 -31.28 53.31
C VAL A 159 25.03 -31.81 54.75
N PRO A 160 24.01 -32.64 55.10
CA PRO A 160 23.98 -33.29 56.41
C PRO A 160 25.31 -33.99 56.58
N LYS A 161 26.08 -33.58 57.58
CA LYS A 161 27.30 -34.31 57.96
C LYS A 161 26.82 -35.71 58.33
N ASP A 162 27.05 -36.68 57.46
CA ASP A 162 26.81 -38.08 57.75
C ASP A 162 27.57 -38.39 59.05
N SER A 163 26.79 -38.56 60.12
CA SER A 163 27.27 -38.89 61.46
C SER A 163 27.90 -40.27 61.40
N ASN A 164 29.22 -40.30 61.52
CA ASN A 164 30.02 -41.50 61.71
C ASN A 164 30.11 -41.86 63.20
#